data_AF-A0A3B9H6M2-F1
#
_entry.id   AF-A0A3B9H6M2-F1
#
_cell.length_a   1.000
_cell.length_b   1.000
_cell.length_c   1.000
_cell.angle_alpha   90.00
_cell.angle_beta   90.00
_cell.angle_gamma   90.00
#
_symmetry.space_group_name_H-M   'P 1'
#
loop_
_entity.id
_entity.type
_entity.pdbx_description
1 polymer ?
#
loop_
_entity_poly.entity_id
_entity_poly.type
_entity_poly.pdbx_seq_one_letter_code
_entity_poly.pdbx_strand_id
1 'polypeptide(L)'
;GIVYNRISSAKNNLISATAYAKNDDIIADDRMNNRPKMGEIYMEYQKRCFRSNAMDFDDLLFKTNVLLKDHPDVLHKYQHKFKFILVDEYQDTNYSQYIIIKRLAALNENLCVVGDDAQSIYGFRGANIQNILNFKKDYPDFKLFKLEQNYRSTKVIVDVANTIIANNVDQIKKKVWTENGEGDKIKLYKALTDNEEGRIIANSIFENHQQHQAKHLDFAILYRTNAQSRSFEEALRKLNIPYKIYGGLSFYQRKEIKDLLAYFRLTANFHDEESLKRIINYPKRGIGKTSLDHATVAA
;
A
#
# COMPACT_ATOMS: atom_id res chain seq x y z
N GLY A 1 -3.79 -13.44 1.72
CA GLY A 1 -4.07 -14.81 1.24
C GLY A 1 -4.55 -14.73 -0.20
N ILE A 2 -4.43 -15.81 -0.97
CA ILE A 2 -4.71 -15.81 -2.42
C ILE A 2 -6.12 -15.28 -2.75
N VAL A 3 -7.15 -15.77 -2.04
CA VAL A 3 -8.55 -15.34 -2.20
C VAL A 3 -8.72 -13.84 -1.93
N TYR A 4 -8.21 -13.37 -0.78
CA TYR A 4 -8.26 -11.95 -0.41
C TYR A 4 -7.59 -11.06 -1.47
N ASN A 5 -6.41 -11.45 -1.96
CA ASN A 5 -5.69 -10.67 -2.97
C ASN A 5 -6.47 -10.61 -4.29
N ARG A 6 -7.16 -11.70 -4.68
CA ARG A 6 -7.99 -11.73 -5.90
C ARG A 6 -9.21 -10.83 -5.78
N ILE A 7 -9.91 -10.87 -4.64
CA ILE A 7 -11.04 -9.97 -4.33
C ILE A 7 -10.56 -8.51 -4.31
N SER A 8 -9.44 -8.24 -3.64
CA SER A 8 -8.83 -6.90 -3.56
C SER A 8 -8.50 -6.35 -4.96
N SER A 9 -7.88 -7.17 -5.81
CA SER A 9 -7.60 -6.81 -7.21
C SER A 9 -8.87 -6.51 -7.99
N ALA A 10 -9.93 -7.31 -7.83
CA ALA A 10 -11.22 -7.07 -8.47
C ALA A 10 -11.82 -5.72 -8.06
N LYS A 11 -11.84 -5.42 -6.75
CA LYS A 11 -12.33 -4.15 -6.21
C LYS A 11 -11.52 -2.95 -6.71
N ASN A 12 -10.19 -3.04 -6.72
CA ASN A 12 -9.30 -1.99 -7.21
C ASN A 12 -9.49 -1.69 -8.71
N ASN A 13 -10.00 -2.66 -9.47
CA ASN A 13 -10.38 -2.51 -10.88
C ASN A 13 -11.89 -2.23 -11.08
N LEU A 14 -12.63 -1.89 -10.02
CA LEU A 14 -14.06 -1.61 -10.03
C LEU A 14 -14.95 -2.77 -10.53
N ILE A 15 -14.52 -4.00 -10.33
CA ILE A 15 -15.28 -5.21 -10.64
C ILE A 15 -16.08 -5.63 -9.40
N SER A 16 -17.39 -5.40 -9.42
CA SER A 16 -18.31 -5.87 -8.37
C SER A 16 -18.36 -7.42 -8.30
N ALA A 17 -18.77 -7.99 -7.16
CA ALA A 17 -18.95 -9.44 -7.06
C ALA A 17 -19.93 -10.00 -8.11
N THR A 18 -20.99 -9.26 -8.43
CA THR A 18 -21.95 -9.63 -9.48
C THR A 18 -21.35 -9.56 -10.89
N ALA A 19 -20.48 -8.59 -11.16
CA ALA A 19 -19.80 -8.48 -12.45
C ALA A 19 -18.71 -9.56 -12.59
N TYR A 20 -17.99 -9.84 -11.49
CA TYR A 20 -17.00 -10.92 -11.43
C TYR A 20 -17.63 -12.27 -11.77
N ALA A 21 -18.78 -12.58 -11.17
CA ALA A 21 -19.51 -13.84 -11.39
C ALA A 21 -20.14 -13.97 -12.80
N LYS A 22 -20.10 -12.92 -13.62
CA LYS A 22 -20.63 -12.89 -14.99
C LYS A 22 -19.54 -12.71 -16.06
N ASN A 23 -18.27 -12.59 -15.65
CA ASN A 23 -17.18 -12.35 -16.58
C ASN A 23 -16.54 -13.69 -16.97
N ASP A 24 -16.78 -14.12 -18.21
CA ASP A 24 -16.33 -15.42 -18.71
C ASP A 24 -14.81 -15.56 -18.70
N ASP A 25 -14.07 -14.50 -19.02
CA ASP A 25 -12.60 -14.52 -19.04
C ASP A 25 -12.02 -14.74 -17.64
N ILE A 26 -12.56 -14.03 -16.64
CA ILE A 26 -12.14 -14.17 -15.24
C ILE A 26 -12.47 -15.56 -14.71
N ILE A 27 -13.65 -16.09 -15.04
CA ILE A 27 -14.10 -17.42 -14.62
C ILE A 27 -13.23 -18.50 -15.29
N ALA A 28 -12.88 -18.33 -16.56
CA ALA A 28 -12.00 -19.25 -17.28
C ALA A 28 -10.60 -19.27 -16.65
N ASP A 29 -10.01 -18.10 -16.37
CA ASP A 29 -8.71 -17.99 -15.68
C ASP A 29 -8.75 -18.64 -14.29
N ASP A 30 -9.79 -18.39 -13.51
CA ASP A 30 -9.96 -19.00 -12.19
C ASP A 30 -10.06 -20.53 -12.28
N ARG A 31 -10.78 -21.06 -13.29
CA ARG A 31 -10.87 -22.52 -13.53
C ARG A 31 -9.51 -23.11 -13.93
N MET A 32 -8.78 -22.47 -14.83
CA MET A 32 -7.45 -22.91 -15.26
C MET A 32 -6.46 -22.96 -14.10
N ASN A 33 -6.61 -22.06 -13.12
CA ASN A 33 -5.79 -22.02 -11.91
C ASN A 33 -6.34 -22.87 -10.75
N ASN A 34 -7.28 -23.80 -11.02
CA ASN A 34 -7.92 -24.68 -10.02
C ASN A 34 -8.65 -23.93 -8.89
N ARG A 35 -9.28 -22.79 -9.19
CA ARG A 35 -10.00 -21.92 -8.24
C ARG A 35 -11.43 -21.57 -8.70
N PRO A 36 -12.26 -22.53 -9.12
CA PRO A 36 -13.56 -22.26 -9.77
C PRO A 36 -14.57 -21.52 -8.88
N LYS A 37 -14.42 -21.59 -7.55
CA LYS A 37 -15.38 -21.02 -6.58
C LYS A 37 -15.08 -19.57 -6.19
N MET A 38 -14.13 -18.89 -6.85
CA MET A 38 -13.73 -17.53 -6.46
C MET A 38 -14.89 -16.53 -6.50
N GLY A 39 -15.74 -16.60 -7.54
CA GLY A 39 -16.93 -15.75 -7.66
C GLY A 39 -17.96 -15.99 -6.56
N GLU A 40 -18.24 -17.26 -6.22
CA GLU A 40 -19.14 -17.63 -5.12
C GLU A 40 -18.63 -17.09 -3.78
N ILE A 41 -17.32 -17.26 -3.52
CA ILE A 41 -16.68 -16.77 -2.31
C ILE A 41 -16.74 -15.25 -2.24
N TYR A 42 -16.51 -14.54 -3.35
CA TYR A 42 -16.57 -13.08 -3.37
C TYR A 42 -18.00 -12.58 -3.09
N MET A 43 -19.03 -13.20 -3.70
CA MET A 43 -20.43 -12.85 -3.41
C MET A 43 -20.78 -13.06 -1.94
N GLU A 44 -20.41 -14.19 -1.36
CA GLU A 44 -20.69 -14.49 0.04
C GLU A 44 -19.93 -13.56 0.98
N TYR A 45 -18.67 -13.27 0.68
CA TYR A 45 -17.86 -12.29 1.41
C TYR A 45 -18.54 -10.92 1.44
N GLN A 46 -18.95 -10.40 0.27
CA GLN A 46 -19.62 -9.11 0.19
C GLN A 46 -20.95 -9.09 0.95
N LYS A 47 -21.73 -10.18 0.89
CA LYS A 47 -22.99 -10.32 1.66
C LYS A 47 -22.74 -10.24 3.17
N ARG A 48 -21.71 -10.92 3.67
CA ARG A 48 -21.35 -10.89 5.09
C ARG A 48 -20.89 -9.51 5.53
N CYS A 49 -20.00 -8.87 4.77
CA CYS A 49 -19.59 -7.49 5.05
C CYS A 49 -20.80 -6.55 5.14
N PHE A 50 -21.74 -6.66 4.21
CA PHE A 50 -22.97 -5.85 4.22
C PHE A 50 -23.84 -6.12 5.45
N ARG A 51 -24.09 -7.39 5.81
CA ARG A 51 -24.85 -7.76 7.02
C ARG A 51 -24.22 -7.24 8.30
N SER A 52 -22.89 -7.24 8.36
CA SER A 52 -22.14 -6.72 9.50
C SER A 52 -21.95 -5.20 9.48
N ASN A 53 -22.55 -4.49 8.52
CA ASN A 53 -22.34 -3.06 8.28
C ASN A 53 -20.85 -2.67 8.26
N ALA A 54 -20.04 -3.50 7.59
CA ALA A 54 -18.60 -3.41 7.56
C ALA A 54 -18.09 -3.18 6.13
N MET A 55 -16.97 -2.48 6.02
CA MET A 55 -16.23 -2.26 4.78
C MET A 55 -14.77 -2.64 5.02
N ASP A 56 -14.15 -3.32 4.05
CA ASP A 56 -12.70 -3.43 4.02
C ASP A 56 -12.06 -2.17 3.38
N PHE A 57 -10.73 -2.14 3.30
CA PHE A 57 -10.02 -0.98 2.74
C PHE A 57 -10.39 -0.71 1.27
N ASP A 58 -10.54 -1.75 0.46
CA ASP A 58 -10.85 -1.60 -0.96
C ASP A 58 -12.32 -1.17 -1.16
N ASP A 59 -13.22 -1.57 -0.26
CA ASP A 59 -14.62 -1.11 -0.25
C ASP A 59 -14.72 0.39 -0.07
N LEU A 60 -13.84 1.03 0.72
CA LEU A 60 -13.87 2.48 0.87
C LEU A 60 -13.75 3.20 -0.48
N LEU A 61 -12.86 2.73 -1.35
CA LEU A 61 -12.67 3.28 -2.69
C LEU A 61 -13.77 2.82 -3.66
N PHE A 62 -14.09 1.53 -3.64
CA PHE A 62 -15.10 0.95 -4.52
C PHE A 62 -16.48 1.58 -4.27
N LYS A 63 -16.91 1.67 -3.01
CA LYS A 63 -18.20 2.27 -2.63
C LYS A 63 -18.23 3.77 -2.86
N THR A 64 -17.10 4.46 -2.70
CA THR A 64 -17.00 5.88 -3.10
C THR A 64 -17.23 6.03 -4.61
N ASN A 65 -16.65 5.17 -5.44
CA ASN A 65 -16.93 5.19 -6.88
C ASN A 65 -18.40 4.94 -7.21
N VAL A 66 -19.03 3.96 -6.55
CA VAL A 66 -20.47 3.68 -6.70
C VAL A 66 -21.29 4.91 -6.29
N LEU A 67 -21.02 5.51 -5.12
CA LEU A 67 -21.70 6.69 -4.62
C LEU A 67 -21.61 7.87 -5.59
N LEU A 68 -20.40 8.20 -6.05
CA LEU A 68 -20.17 9.31 -6.98
C LEU A 68 -20.73 9.05 -8.38
N LYS A 69 -20.95 7.78 -8.76
CA LYS A 69 -21.55 7.41 -10.03
C LYS A 69 -23.08 7.47 -9.97
N ASP A 70 -23.67 6.89 -8.94
CA ASP A 70 -25.10 6.63 -8.88
C ASP A 70 -25.87 7.79 -8.19
N HIS A 71 -25.18 8.68 -7.48
CA HIS A 71 -25.74 9.86 -6.81
C HIS A 71 -25.08 11.17 -7.30
N PRO A 72 -25.53 11.74 -8.43
CA PRO A 72 -24.95 12.95 -9.03
C PRO A 72 -24.98 14.19 -8.12
N ASP A 73 -25.98 14.28 -7.24
CA ASP A 73 -26.10 15.34 -6.23
C ASP A 73 -24.92 15.33 -5.24
N VAL A 74 -24.52 14.13 -4.80
CA VAL A 74 -23.35 13.94 -3.94
C VAL A 74 -22.07 14.30 -4.69
N LEU A 75 -21.92 13.83 -5.93
CA LEU A 75 -20.78 14.20 -6.77
C LEU A 75 -20.67 15.72 -6.94
N HIS A 76 -21.77 16.37 -7.32
CA HIS A 76 -21.84 17.81 -7.55
C HIS A 76 -21.48 18.59 -6.27
N LYS A 77 -21.99 18.17 -5.10
CA LYS A 77 -21.60 18.74 -3.80
C LYS A 77 -20.07 18.75 -3.61
N TYR A 78 -19.39 17.66 -3.94
CA TYR A 78 -17.94 17.58 -3.79
C TYR A 78 -17.17 18.31 -4.90
N GLN A 79 -17.66 18.32 -6.14
CA GLN A 79 -17.06 19.09 -7.24
C GLN A 79 -17.10 20.60 -6.95
N HIS A 80 -18.17 21.11 -6.34
CA HIS A 80 -18.26 22.52 -5.92
C HIS A 80 -17.38 22.84 -4.71
N LYS A 81 -17.19 21.85 -3.82
CA LYS A 81 -16.31 21.99 -2.66
C LYS A 81 -14.83 21.97 -3.06
N PHE A 82 -14.44 21.05 -3.94
CA PHE A 82 -13.05 20.85 -4.36
C PHE A 82 -12.78 21.57 -5.67
N LYS A 83 -12.58 22.88 -5.57
CA LYS A 83 -12.26 23.74 -6.73
C LYS A 83 -10.86 23.50 -7.30
N PHE A 84 -9.94 23.03 -6.48
CA PHE A 84 -8.57 22.67 -6.84
C PHE A 84 -8.22 21.34 -6.19
N ILE A 85 -7.70 20.41 -6.97
CA ILE A 85 -7.33 19.07 -6.51
C ILE A 85 -5.83 18.89 -6.72
N LEU A 86 -5.13 18.56 -5.64
CA LEU A 86 -3.72 18.22 -5.67
C LEU A 86 -3.57 16.76 -5.29
N VAL A 87 -2.87 15.98 -6.12
CA VAL A 87 -2.62 14.57 -5.88
C VAL A 87 -1.12 14.30 -5.94
N ASP A 88 -0.57 13.87 -4.82
CA ASP A 88 0.82 13.44 -4.71
C ASP A 88 0.96 11.93 -4.98
N GLU A 89 2.17 11.47 -5.28
CA GLU A 89 2.50 10.07 -5.60
C GLU A 89 1.57 9.44 -6.66
N TYR A 90 1.25 10.22 -7.70
CA TYR A 90 0.23 9.84 -8.70
C TYR A 90 0.58 8.56 -9.48
N GLN A 91 1.88 8.23 -9.59
CA GLN A 91 2.34 7.00 -10.23
C GLN A 91 1.83 5.73 -9.52
N ASP A 92 1.54 5.81 -8.21
CA ASP A 92 1.12 4.68 -7.39
C ASP A 92 -0.39 4.52 -7.31
N THR A 93 -1.14 5.32 -8.07
CA THR A 93 -2.60 5.25 -8.09
C THR A 93 -3.11 4.00 -8.81
N ASN A 94 -4.13 3.36 -8.24
CA ASN A 94 -4.87 2.29 -8.91
C ASN A 94 -6.03 2.83 -9.74
N TYR A 95 -6.68 1.96 -10.51
CA TYR A 95 -7.78 2.36 -11.41
C TYR A 95 -8.96 2.99 -10.64
N SER A 96 -9.34 2.41 -9.50
CA SER A 96 -10.41 2.94 -8.64
C SER A 96 -10.12 4.38 -8.16
N GLN A 97 -8.88 4.67 -7.72
CA GLN A 97 -8.47 6.02 -7.31
C GLN A 97 -8.47 7.00 -8.48
N TYR A 98 -7.93 6.57 -9.63
CA TYR A 98 -7.93 7.36 -10.85
C TYR A 98 -9.35 7.80 -11.25
N ILE A 99 -10.35 6.91 -11.22
CA ILE A 99 -11.74 7.24 -11.56
C ILE A 99 -12.35 8.23 -10.55
N ILE A 100 -12.06 8.10 -9.25
CA ILE A 100 -12.54 9.07 -8.24
C ILE A 100 -11.99 10.47 -8.56
N ILE A 101 -10.68 10.57 -8.78
CA ILE A 101 -10.01 11.83 -9.07
C ILE A 101 -10.59 12.45 -10.35
N LYS A 102 -10.74 11.65 -11.42
CA LYS A 102 -11.31 12.10 -12.69
C LYS A 102 -12.73 12.63 -12.53
N ARG A 103 -13.59 11.94 -11.78
CA ARG A 103 -14.97 12.40 -11.50
C ARG A 103 -14.99 13.71 -10.71
N LEU A 104 -14.16 13.82 -9.67
CA LEU A 104 -14.11 15.03 -8.84
C LEU A 104 -13.54 16.23 -9.59
N ALA A 105 -12.58 16.01 -10.49
CA ALA A 105 -11.96 17.08 -11.28
C ALA A 105 -12.83 17.55 -12.46
N ALA A 106 -13.76 16.71 -12.95
CA ALA A 106 -14.49 16.94 -14.21
C ALA A 106 -15.28 18.25 -14.32
N LEU A 107 -15.62 18.92 -13.21
CA LEU A 107 -16.36 20.19 -13.26
C LEU A 107 -15.48 21.40 -13.62
N ASN A 108 -14.26 21.46 -13.06
CA ASN A 108 -13.39 22.64 -13.15
C ASN A 108 -12.04 22.35 -13.82
N GLU A 109 -11.64 21.08 -13.89
CA GLU A 109 -10.36 20.59 -14.43
C GLU A 109 -9.10 21.23 -13.80
N ASN A 110 -9.25 21.84 -12.63
CA ASN A 110 -8.17 22.37 -11.80
C ASN A 110 -7.46 21.24 -11.03
N LEU A 111 -6.86 20.32 -11.76
CA LEU A 111 -6.15 19.16 -11.23
C LEU A 111 -4.64 19.33 -11.39
N CYS A 112 -3.91 19.27 -10.27
CA CYS A 112 -2.46 19.19 -10.25
C CYS A 112 -2.05 17.81 -9.71
N VAL A 113 -1.35 17.04 -10.53
CA VAL A 113 -0.79 15.75 -10.11
C VAL A 113 0.72 15.85 -10.04
N VAL A 114 1.29 15.26 -9.01
CA VAL A 114 2.73 15.14 -8.78
C VAL A 114 3.06 13.66 -8.71
N GLY A 115 4.14 13.26 -9.37
CA GLY A 115 4.58 11.87 -9.34
C GLY A 115 5.88 11.66 -10.09
N ASP A 116 6.50 10.51 -9.82
CA ASP A 116 7.74 10.07 -10.44
C ASP A 116 7.54 8.66 -11.01
N ASP A 117 7.53 8.54 -12.33
CA ASP A 117 7.40 7.28 -13.05
C ASP A 117 8.49 6.26 -12.70
N ALA A 118 9.70 6.70 -12.36
CA ALA A 118 10.81 5.85 -11.93
C ALA A 118 10.60 5.27 -10.51
N GLN A 119 9.64 5.80 -9.74
CA GLN A 119 9.37 5.41 -8.36
C GLN A 119 8.11 4.56 -8.19
N SER A 120 7.45 4.18 -9.29
CA SER A 120 6.26 3.31 -9.27
C SER A 120 6.62 1.88 -8.85
N ILE A 121 6.63 1.61 -7.53
CA ILE A 121 6.98 0.30 -6.95
C ILE A 121 5.77 -0.51 -6.47
N TYR A 122 4.56 0.06 -6.49
CA TYR A 122 3.34 -0.58 -5.99
C TYR A 122 2.51 -1.33 -7.05
N GLY A 123 3.09 -1.66 -8.22
CA GLY A 123 2.38 -2.39 -9.28
C GLY A 123 1.73 -3.71 -8.82
N PHE A 124 2.37 -4.42 -7.88
CA PHE A 124 1.82 -5.65 -7.28
C PHE A 124 0.55 -5.43 -6.43
N ARG A 125 0.24 -4.18 -6.05
CA ARG A 125 -1.00 -3.79 -5.37
C ARG A 125 -2.05 -3.20 -6.33
N GLY A 126 -1.80 -3.25 -7.63
CA GLY A 126 -2.72 -2.71 -8.65
C GLY A 126 -2.49 -1.23 -8.99
N ALA A 127 -1.39 -0.64 -8.55
CA ALA A 127 -0.96 0.66 -9.08
C ALA A 127 -0.72 0.54 -10.59
N ASN A 128 -1.17 1.54 -11.34
CA ASN A 128 -1.03 1.55 -12.79
C ASN A 128 -0.25 2.77 -13.24
N ILE A 129 1.04 2.57 -13.59
CA ILE A 129 1.91 3.61 -14.14
C ILE A 129 1.33 4.26 -15.40
N GLN A 130 0.44 3.57 -16.12
CA GLN A 130 -0.26 4.13 -17.27
C GLN A 130 -1.15 5.31 -16.89
N ASN A 131 -1.58 5.46 -15.64
CA ASN A 131 -2.35 6.62 -15.18
C ASN A 131 -1.55 7.92 -15.33
N ILE A 132 -0.27 7.92 -14.90
CA ILE A 132 0.59 9.11 -15.03
C ILE A 132 1.05 9.30 -16.48
N LEU A 133 1.38 8.22 -17.21
CA LEU A 133 1.85 8.30 -18.59
C LEU A 133 0.75 8.74 -19.58
N ASN A 134 -0.50 8.37 -19.32
CA ASN A 134 -1.64 8.74 -20.15
C ASN A 134 -2.35 10.01 -19.70
N PHE A 135 -1.84 10.73 -18.69
CA PHE A 135 -2.43 11.99 -18.23
C PHE A 135 -2.64 12.99 -19.38
N LYS A 136 -1.68 13.05 -20.32
CA LYS A 136 -1.76 13.87 -21.54
C LYS A 136 -2.92 13.53 -22.49
N LYS A 137 -3.43 12.30 -22.45
CA LYS A 137 -4.57 11.86 -23.26
C LYS A 137 -5.88 12.28 -22.62
N ASP A 138 -5.93 12.25 -21.28
CA ASP A 138 -7.12 12.64 -20.51
C ASP A 138 -7.29 14.16 -20.42
N TYR A 139 -6.18 14.89 -20.30
CA TYR A 139 -6.16 16.35 -20.21
C TYR A 139 -5.21 16.92 -21.29
N PRO A 140 -5.68 17.15 -22.52
CA PRO A 140 -4.85 17.64 -23.62
C PRO A 140 -4.18 19.00 -23.34
N ASP A 141 -4.83 19.86 -22.57
CA ASP A 141 -4.36 21.21 -22.24
C ASP A 141 -3.44 21.26 -21.01
N PHE A 142 -2.94 20.11 -20.56
CA PHE A 142 -2.07 20.04 -19.39
C PHE A 142 -0.74 20.79 -19.58
N LYS A 143 -0.21 21.31 -18.47
CA LYS A 143 1.13 21.89 -18.42
C LYS A 143 2.06 20.92 -17.69
N LEU A 144 3.14 20.51 -18.36
CA LEU A 144 4.16 19.63 -17.78
C LEU A 144 5.31 20.46 -17.19
N PHE A 145 5.54 20.33 -15.89
CA PHE A 145 6.70 20.89 -15.22
C PHE A 145 7.61 19.75 -14.75
N LYS A 146 8.87 19.76 -15.19
CA LYS A 146 9.87 18.77 -14.76
C LYS A 146 10.78 19.39 -13.71
N LEU A 147 10.80 18.81 -12.53
CA LEU A 147 11.71 19.20 -11.45
C LEU A 147 12.93 18.29 -11.50
N GLU A 148 14.01 18.77 -12.10
CA GLU A 148 15.21 17.98 -12.36
C GLU A 148 16.33 18.21 -11.34
N GLN A 149 16.25 19.28 -10.55
CA GLN A 149 17.24 19.56 -9.53
C GLN A 149 16.95 18.75 -8.25
N ASN A 150 17.91 17.91 -7.87
CA ASN A 150 17.91 17.13 -6.65
C ASN A 150 18.63 17.90 -5.54
N TYR A 151 17.92 18.10 -4.43
CA TYR A 151 18.41 18.81 -3.24
C TYR A 151 18.85 17.86 -2.11
N ARG A 152 18.75 16.53 -2.30
CA ARG A 152 18.93 15.52 -1.25
C ARG A 152 20.29 14.82 -1.31
N SER A 153 20.76 14.49 -2.49
CA SER A 153 21.84 13.54 -2.73
C SER A 153 23.06 14.22 -3.35
N THR A 154 24.23 13.59 -3.21
CA THR A 154 25.49 14.05 -3.82
C THR A 154 25.55 13.68 -5.29
N LYS A 155 26.49 14.26 -6.04
CA LYS A 155 26.63 14.01 -7.49
C LYS A 155 26.85 12.53 -7.79
N VAL A 156 27.72 11.85 -7.04
CA VAL A 156 27.99 10.41 -7.22
C VAL A 156 26.70 9.56 -7.10
N ILE A 157 25.83 9.85 -6.12
CA ILE A 157 24.58 9.11 -5.94
C ILE A 157 23.60 9.39 -7.08
N VAL A 158 23.47 10.66 -7.49
CA VAL A 158 22.58 11.08 -8.58
C VAL A 158 23.00 10.45 -9.91
N ASP A 159 24.30 10.40 -10.20
CA ASP A 159 24.83 9.84 -11.45
C ASP A 159 24.60 8.33 -11.55
N VAL A 160 24.77 7.60 -10.45
CA VAL A 160 24.48 6.16 -10.42
C VAL A 160 22.98 5.92 -10.58
N ALA A 161 22.12 6.70 -9.90
CA ALA A 161 20.67 6.59 -10.08
C ALA A 161 20.24 6.84 -11.53
N ASN A 162 20.77 7.89 -12.17
CA ASN A 162 20.53 8.21 -13.58
C ASN A 162 20.99 7.08 -14.53
N THR A 163 22.13 6.46 -14.23
CA THR A 163 22.68 5.36 -15.04
C THR A 163 21.82 4.10 -14.94
N ILE A 164 21.33 3.77 -13.74
CA ILE A 164 20.47 2.60 -13.53
C ILE A 164 19.12 2.80 -14.21
N ILE A 165 18.48 3.97 -14.04
CA ILE A 165 17.14 4.21 -14.58
C ILE A 165 17.10 4.33 -16.11
N ALA A 166 18.22 4.73 -16.73
CA ALA A 166 18.32 4.82 -18.19
C ALA A 166 18.08 3.48 -18.91
N ASN A 167 18.18 2.35 -18.22
CA ASN A 167 17.90 1.03 -18.78
C ASN A 167 16.40 0.73 -18.94
N ASN A 168 15.51 1.54 -18.37
CA ASN A 168 14.06 1.37 -18.51
C ASN A 168 13.56 1.88 -19.87
N VAL A 169 12.69 1.11 -20.51
CA VAL A 169 12.14 1.42 -21.85
C VAL A 169 11.07 2.51 -21.77
N ASP A 170 10.05 2.31 -20.93
CA ASP A 170 8.93 3.24 -20.77
C ASP A 170 9.22 4.21 -19.63
N GLN A 171 9.51 5.48 -19.96
CA GLN A 171 9.79 6.52 -18.97
C GLN A 171 9.52 7.93 -19.48
N ILE A 172 9.21 8.84 -18.56
CA ILE A 172 9.21 10.27 -18.79
C ILE A 172 10.67 10.74 -18.74
N LYS A 173 11.25 10.98 -19.92
CA LYS A 173 12.64 11.42 -20.02
C LYS A 173 12.87 12.70 -19.20
N LYS A 174 13.75 12.59 -18.21
CA LYS A 174 14.25 13.67 -17.37
C LYS A 174 15.70 13.38 -16.99
N LYS A 175 16.49 14.41 -16.78
CA LYS A 175 17.88 14.26 -16.31
C LYS A 175 18.04 14.92 -14.95
N VAL A 176 18.10 14.11 -13.90
CA VAL A 176 18.26 14.62 -12.55
C VAL A 176 19.68 15.11 -12.35
N TRP A 177 19.87 16.29 -11.73
CA TRP A 177 21.18 16.88 -11.45
C TRP A 177 21.19 17.51 -10.04
N THR A 178 22.37 17.83 -9.48
CA THR A 178 22.46 18.44 -8.13
C THR A 178 23.59 19.46 -8.04
N GLU A 179 23.37 20.52 -7.23
CA GLU A 179 24.39 21.51 -6.85
C GLU A 179 25.20 21.07 -5.62
N ASN A 180 24.82 19.97 -4.97
CA ASN A 180 25.54 19.42 -3.85
C ASN A 180 26.98 19.01 -4.24
N GLY A 181 27.83 18.81 -3.23
CA GLY A 181 29.19 18.32 -3.43
C GLY A 181 29.24 16.96 -4.14
N GLU A 182 30.44 16.58 -4.58
CA GLU A 182 30.67 15.31 -5.30
C GLU A 182 30.24 14.10 -4.46
N GLY A 183 30.59 14.12 -3.17
CA GLY A 183 30.28 13.06 -2.20
C GLY A 183 31.24 11.88 -2.28
N ASP A 184 31.07 10.95 -1.33
CA ASP A 184 31.89 9.75 -1.28
C ASP A 184 31.51 8.74 -2.37
N LYS A 185 32.50 7.92 -2.77
CA LYS A 185 32.26 6.81 -3.70
C LYS A 185 31.35 5.76 -3.06
N ILE A 186 30.44 5.21 -3.86
CA ILE A 186 29.59 4.08 -3.44
C ILE A 186 30.46 2.86 -3.18
N LYS A 187 30.43 2.36 -1.95
CA LYS A 187 31.18 1.16 -1.54
C LYS A 187 30.36 -0.09 -1.84
N LEU A 188 30.98 -1.09 -2.47
CA LEU A 188 30.38 -2.39 -2.72
C LEU A 188 31.11 -3.44 -1.87
N TYR A 189 30.36 -4.17 -1.05
CA TYR A 189 30.86 -5.26 -0.23
C TYR A 189 30.27 -6.58 -0.70
N LYS A 190 31.11 -7.62 -0.76
CA LYS A 190 30.68 -8.99 -1.02
C LYS A 190 30.96 -9.81 0.22
N ALA A 191 29.91 -10.36 0.82
CA ALA A 191 30.01 -11.29 1.94
C ALA A 191 29.79 -12.73 1.46
N LEU A 192 30.30 -13.71 2.20
CA LEU A 192 30.08 -15.13 1.91
C LEU A 192 28.74 -15.62 2.46
N THR A 193 28.25 -14.99 3.54
CA THR A 193 26.98 -15.33 4.19
C THR A 193 26.20 -14.08 4.59
N ASP A 194 24.90 -14.23 4.79
CA ASP A 194 24.00 -13.19 5.31
C ASP A 194 24.40 -12.72 6.73
N ASN A 195 24.87 -13.63 7.57
CA ASN A 195 25.38 -13.32 8.91
C ASN A 195 26.68 -12.50 8.84
N GLU A 196 27.55 -12.81 7.89
CA GLU A 196 28.76 -12.03 7.65
C GLU A 196 28.43 -10.63 7.12
N GLU A 197 27.50 -10.52 6.17
CA GLU A 197 26.98 -9.23 5.68
C GLU A 197 26.44 -8.39 6.84
N GLY A 198 25.58 -8.97 7.68
CA GLY A 198 25.02 -8.29 8.85
C GLY A 198 26.11 -7.78 9.81
N ARG A 199 27.15 -8.59 10.05
CA ARG A 199 28.29 -8.20 10.89
C ARG A 199 29.10 -7.05 10.27
N ILE A 200 29.39 -7.11 8.96
CA ILE A 200 30.13 -6.05 8.26
C ILE A 200 29.38 -4.72 8.37
N ILE A 201 28.07 -4.72 8.11
CA ILE A 201 27.25 -3.50 8.19
C ILE A 201 27.15 -2.98 9.64
N ALA A 202 26.92 -3.86 10.62
CA ALA A 202 26.84 -3.44 12.02
C ALA A 202 28.16 -2.85 12.53
N ASN A 203 29.30 -3.45 12.16
CA ASN A 203 30.63 -2.91 12.47
C ASN A 203 30.85 -1.55 11.80
N SER A 204 30.46 -1.40 10.53
CA SER A 204 30.56 -0.11 9.81
C SER A 204 29.75 0.99 10.50
N ILE A 205 28.51 0.69 10.93
CA ILE A 205 27.68 1.65 11.68
C ILE A 205 28.35 2.01 13.01
N PHE A 206 28.87 1.02 13.74
CA PHE A 206 29.57 1.25 15.00
C PHE A 206 30.80 2.14 14.82
N GLU A 207 31.66 1.84 13.84
CA GLU A 207 32.86 2.62 13.54
C GLU A 207 32.52 4.07 13.16
N ASN A 208 31.51 4.27 12.30
CA ASN A 208 31.08 5.62 11.91
C ASN A 208 30.48 6.40 13.09
N HIS A 209 29.72 5.74 13.97
CA HIS A 209 29.21 6.35 15.19
C HIS A 209 30.35 6.81 16.11
N GLN A 210 31.34 5.94 16.33
CA GLN A 210 32.46 6.21 17.25
C GLN A 210 33.43 7.28 16.69
N GLN A 211 33.79 7.20 15.41
CA GLN A 211 34.81 8.06 14.80
C GLN A 211 34.26 9.41 14.34
N HIS A 212 33.04 9.44 13.78
CA HIS A 212 32.48 10.62 13.12
C HIS A 212 31.31 11.23 13.91
N GLN A 213 30.99 10.72 15.10
CA GLN A 213 29.86 11.17 15.93
C GLN A 213 28.51 11.13 15.18
N ALA A 214 28.40 10.27 14.16
CA ALA A 214 27.17 10.09 13.38
C ALA A 214 26.08 9.50 14.28
N LYS A 215 24.84 9.98 14.19
CA LYS A 215 23.76 9.46 15.03
C LYS A 215 23.25 8.15 14.45
N HIS A 216 22.77 7.24 15.29
CA HIS A 216 22.13 6.01 14.80
C HIS A 216 20.94 6.26 13.86
N LEU A 217 20.28 7.42 13.99
CA LEU A 217 19.18 7.85 13.11
C LEU A 217 19.62 8.23 11.69
N ASP A 218 20.92 8.46 11.46
CA ASP A 218 21.45 8.83 10.16
C ASP A 218 21.66 7.60 9.26
N PHE A 219 21.48 6.39 9.81
CA PHE A 219 21.65 5.13 9.09
C PHE A 219 20.31 4.47 8.78
N ALA A 220 20.18 3.97 7.55
CA ALA A 220 19.06 3.15 7.11
C ALA A 220 19.57 1.89 6.41
N ILE A 221 19.00 0.73 6.75
CA ILE A 221 19.25 -0.54 6.08
C ILE A 221 18.01 -0.89 5.26
N LEU A 222 18.18 -0.94 3.94
CA LEU A 222 17.11 -1.26 2.99
C LEU A 222 17.33 -2.66 2.43
N TYR A 223 16.28 -3.49 2.47
CA TYR A 223 16.31 -4.87 1.99
C TYR A 223 15.06 -5.18 1.17
N ARG A 224 15.15 -6.22 0.33
CA ARG A 224 14.08 -6.57 -0.62
C ARG A 224 12.89 -7.26 0.06
N THR A 225 13.16 -8.09 1.07
CA THR A 225 12.16 -8.90 1.79
C THR A 225 12.38 -8.86 3.30
N ASN A 226 11.30 -8.91 4.08
CA ASN A 226 11.37 -8.84 5.55
C ASN A 226 12.15 -10.00 6.18
N ALA A 227 12.28 -11.14 5.50
CA ALA A 227 13.07 -12.26 6.02
C ALA A 227 14.57 -11.91 6.16
N GLN A 228 15.07 -10.96 5.37
CA GLN A 228 16.46 -10.50 5.41
C GLN A 228 16.77 -9.64 6.64
N SER A 229 15.77 -9.11 7.36
CA SER A 229 16.03 -8.25 8.53
C SER A 229 16.76 -9.00 9.65
N ARG A 230 16.52 -10.31 9.77
CA ARG A 230 16.97 -11.12 10.91
C ARG A 230 18.48 -11.10 11.11
N SER A 231 19.28 -11.27 10.04
CA SER A 231 20.74 -11.27 10.15
C SER A 231 21.28 -9.91 10.61
N PHE A 232 20.68 -8.81 10.13
CA PHE A 232 21.01 -7.45 10.57
C PHE A 232 20.59 -7.21 12.02
N GLU A 233 19.38 -7.61 12.42
CA GLU A 233 18.90 -7.48 13.80
C GLU A 233 19.79 -8.20 14.81
N GLU A 234 20.21 -9.43 14.48
CA GLU A 234 21.10 -10.22 15.33
C GLU A 234 22.49 -9.56 15.44
N ALA A 235 23.04 -9.03 14.35
CA ALA A 235 24.33 -8.34 14.34
C ALA A 235 24.29 -7.02 15.13
N LEU A 236 23.27 -6.18 14.91
CA LEU A 236 23.07 -4.91 15.63
C LEU A 236 22.87 -5.15 17.13
N ARG A 237 22.10 -6.20 17.50
CA ARG A 237 21.89 -6.59 18.90
C ARG A 237 23.19 -7.01 19.59
N LYS A 238 24.08 -7.75 18.90
CA LYS A 238 25.38 -8.15 19.46
C LYS A 238 26.29 -6.96 19.81
N LEU A 239 26.17 -5.85 19.08
CA LEU A 239 26.92 -4.61 19.33
C LEU A 239 26.15 -3.58 20.18
N ASN A 240 24.99 -3.94 20.73
CA ASN A 240 24.10 -3.02 21.46
C ASN A 240 23.74 -1.75 20.67
N ILE A 241 23.63 -1.84 19.34
CA ILE A 241 23.22 -0.71 18.50
C ILE A 241 21.69 -0.64 18.50
N PRO A 242 21.09 0.50 18.87
CA PRO A 242 19.63 0.65 18.84
C PRO A 242 19.13 0.67 17.39
N TYR A 243 18.06 -0.07 17.13
CA TYR A 243 17.44 -0.13 15.80
C TYR A 243 15.92 -0.13 15.89
N LYS A 244 15.28 0.21 14.77
CA LYS A 244 13.83 0.17 14.61
C LYS A 244 13.48 -0.50 13.29
N ILE A 245 12.63 -1.51 13.35
CA ILE A 245 12.13 -2.21 12.16
C ILE A 245 10.81 -1.58 11.74
N TYR A 246 10.73 -1.22 10.46
CA TYR A 246 9.48 -0.83 9.82
C TYR A 246 8.88 -2.06 9.13
N GLY A 247 7.64 -2.40 9.48
CA GLY A 247 6.94 -3.58 8.91
C GLY A 247 6.97 -4.85 9.76
N GLY A 248 7.41 -4.78 11.04
CA GLY A 248 7.19 -5.84 12.03
C GLY A 248 5.72 -5.96 12.45
N LEU A 249 5.43 -6.69 13.54
CA LEU A 249 4.06 -6.80 14.06
C LEU A 249 3.51 -5.39 14.37
N SER A 250 2.50 -4.97 13.61
CA SER A 250 1.88 -3.66 13.79
C SER A 250 1.31 -3.55 15.20
N PHE A 251 1.32 -2.35 15.77
CA PHE A 251 0.69 -2.08 17.07
C PHE A 251 -0.75 -2.60 17.13
N TYR A 252 -1.52 -2.39 16.05
CA TYR A 252 -2.91 -2.87 15.91
C TYR A 252 -3.04 -4.38 15.65
N GLN A 253 -1.93 -5.11 15.49
CA GLN A 253 -1.93 -6.56 15.37
C GLN A 253 -1.76 -7.27 16.71
N ARG A 254 -1.32 -6.56 17.75
CA ARG A 254 -1.18 -7.11 19.11
C ARG A 254 -2.53 -7.56 19.65
N LYS A 255 -2.52 -8.67 20.40
CA LYS A 255 -3.75 -9.33 20.87
C LYS A 255 -4.58 -8.39 21.74
N GLU A 256 -3.95 -7.81 22.75
CA GLU A 256 -4.56 -6.90 23.72
C GLU A 256 -5.17 -5.66 23.05
N ILE A 257 -4.50 -5.12 22.02
CA ILE A 257 -4.99 -3.96 21.27
C ILE A 257 -6.22 -4.35 20.42
N LYS A 258 -6.16 -5.49 19.73
CA LYS A 258 -7.30 -5.98 18.94
C LYS A 258 -8.52 -6.33 19.81
N ASP A 259 -8.28 -6.91 20.99
CA ASP A 259 -9.35 -7.27 21.93
C ASP A 259 -10.05 -5.99 22.43
N LEU A 260 -9.28 -4.98 22.85
CA LEU A 260 -9.85 -3.69 23.28
C LEU A 260 -10.60 -2.98 22.13
N LEU A 261 -10.03 -2.96 20.93
CA LEU A 261 -10.69 -2.36 19.77
C LEU A 261 -12.00 -3.06 19.40
N ALA A 262 -12.07 -4.38 19.56
CA ALA A 262 -13.31 -5.12 19.31
C ALA A 262 -14.43 -4.73 20.29
N TYR A 263 -14.12 -4.41 21.56
CA TYR A 263 -15.10 -3.80 22.47
C TYR A 263 -15.62 -2.47 21.92
N PHE A 264 -14.73 -1.55 21.57
CA PHE A 264 -15.13 -0.23 21.05
C PHE A 264 -15.89 -0.31 19.74
N ARG A 265 -15.55 -1.26 18.86
CA ARG A 265 -16.30 -1.50 17.63
C ARG A 265 -17.72 -1.94 17.91
N LEU A 266 -17.93 -2.85 18.86
CA LEU A 266 -19.28 -3.29 19.21
C LEU A 266 -20.12 -2.19 19.86
N THR A 267 -19.51 -1.25 20.59
CA THR A 267 -20.25 -0.09 21.11
C THR A 267 -20.73 0.86 20.02
N ALA A 268 -20.04 0.90 18.87
CA ALA A 268 -20.39 1.75 17.74
C ALA A 268 -21.21 1.03 16.66
N ASN A 269 -21.00 -0.28 16.49
CA ASN A 269 -21.67 -1.13 15.52
C ASN A 269 -21.98 -2.50 16.16
N PHE A 270 -23.22 -2.66 16.62
CA PHE A 270 -23.70 -3.90 17.24
C PHE A 270 -23.79 -5.08 16.26
N HIS A 271 -23.69 -4.84 14.94
CA HIS A 271 -23.73 -5.87 13.90
C HIS A 271 -22.33 -6.42 13.53
N ASP A 272 -21.24 -5.93 14.14
CA ASP A 272 -19.88 -6.42 13.88
C ASP A 272 -19.67 -7.82 14.49
N GLU A 273 -20.01 -8.85 13.70
CA GLU A 273 -19.92 -10.26 14.07
C GLU A 273 -18.48 -10.69 14.40
N GLU A 274 -17.48 -10.17 13.67
CA GLU A 274 -16.08 -10.52 13.87
C GLU A 274 -15.55 -9.98 15.19
N SER A 275 -15.91 -8.73 15.54
CA SER A 275 -15.59 -8.17 16.85
C SER A 275 -16.31 -8.92 17.97
N LEU A 276 -17.58 -9.27 17.81
CA LEU A 276 -18.32 -10.07 18.80
C LEU A 276 -17.65 -11.42 19.05
N LYS A 277 -17.42 -12.22 18.00
CA LYS A 277 -16.75 -13.52 18.11
C LYS A 277 -15.41 -13.44 18.83
N ARG A 278 -14.67 -12.35 18.62
CA ARG A 278 -13.37 -12.13 19.24
C ARG A 278 -13.46 -11.95 20.76
N ILE A 279 -14.39 -11.12 21.24
CA ILE A 279 -14.40 -10.68 22.65
C ILE A 279 -15.50 -11.32 23.51
N ILE A 280 -16.45 -12.03 22.91
CA ILE A 280 -17.59 -12.63 23.62
C ILE A 280 -17.16 -13.47 24.83
N ASN A 281 -16.07 -14.23 24.72
CA ASN A 281 -15.51 -15.04 25.81
C ASN A 281 -14.14 -14.56 26.32
N TYR A 282 -13.77 -13.30 26.06
CA TYR A 282 -12.55 -12.69 26.60
C TYR A 282 -12.83 -11.32 27.22
N PRO A 283 -12.73 -11.13 28.56
CA PRO A 283 -12.37 -12.11 29.59
C PRO A 283 -13.30 -13.33 29.64
N LYS A 284 -12.86 -14.44 30.25
CA LYS A 284 -13.64 -15.69 30.27
C LYS A 284 -15.01 -15.45 30.91
N ARG A 285 -16.08 -15.81 30.20
CA ARG A 285 -17.49 -15.66 30.62
C ARG A 285 -18.26 -16.97 30.67
N GLY A 286 -17.58 -18.11 30.48
CA GLY A 286 -18.22 -19.43 30.46
C GLY A 286 -19.00 -19.73 29.17
N ILE A 287 -18.82 -18.92 28.11
CA ILE A 287 -19.48 -19.13 26.82
C ILE A 287 -18.68 -20.17 26.02
N GLY A 288 -19.24 -21.37 25.91
CA GLY A 288 -18.64 -22.50 25.19
C GLY A 288 -18.78 -22.40 23.67
N LYS A 289 -18.04 -23.25 22.96
CA LYS A 289 -18.09 -23.33 21.48
C LYS A 289 -19.48 -23.70 20.97
N THR A 290 -20.17 -24.62 21.63
CA THR A 290 -21.54 -25.04 21.28
C THR A 290 -22.54 -23.90 21.37
N SER A 291 -22.48 -23.09 22.44
CA SER A 291 -23.34 -21.90 22.60
C SER A 291 -23.10 -20.87 21.49
N LEU A 292 -21.84 -20.68 21.08
CA LEU A 292 -21.45 -19.81 19.97
C LEU A 292 -21.98 -20.32 18.63
N ASP A 293 -21.81 -21.61 18.37
CA ASP A 293 -22.25 -22.24 17.12
C ASP A 293 -23.79 -22.13 16.97
N HIS A 294 -24.55 -22.37 18.05
CA HIS A 294 -26.01 -22.18 18.05
C HIS A 294 -26.42 -20.72 17.83
N ALA A 295 -25.74 -19.76 18.45
CA ALA A 295 -26.03 -18.33 18.26
C ALA A 295 -25.72 -17.85 16.83
N THR A 296 -24.69 -18.41 16.19
CA THR A 296 -24.27 -18.05 14.82
C THR A 296 -25.23 -18.60 13.76
N VAL A 297 -25.90 -19.72 14.03
CA VAL A 297 -26.91 -20.31 13.12
C VAL A 297 -28.25 -19.56 13.18
N ALA A 298 -28.53 -18.87 14.28
CA ALA A 298 -29.78 -18.14 14.52
C ALA A 298 -29.76 -16.67 14.03
N ALA A 299 -28.59 -16.14 13.65
CA ALA A 299 -28.38 -14.76 13.19
C ALA A 299 -28.21 -14.68 11.66
#